data_AF-A0A9P9P702-F1
#
_entry.id   AF-A0A9P9P702-F1
#
_cell.length_a   1.000
_cell.length_b   1.000
_cell.length_c   1.000
_cell.angle_alpha   90.00
_cell.angle_beta   90.00
_cell.angle_gamma   90.00
#
_symmetry.space_group_name_H-M   'P 1'
#
loop_
_entity.id
_entity.type
_entity.pdbx_description
1 polymer ?
#
loop_
_entity_poly.entity_id
_entity_poly.type
_entity_poly.pdbx_seq_one_letter_code
_entity_poly.pdbx_strand_id
1 'polypeptide(L)'
;MMLLSLFLLGMAQISLAATCFEGTGKAANVKQAWALREQICGRNACANSDAARGNNKYCNLFRYYNSGQSYVQIERNDPSGKYKNCWDALENILQQCLDNPNGGGFKNNMPNGNWRFGDEWYWIHINNNVTPGAPTGSDGKQYVKGPNRYCRGLAHGGGQACVDIPKGCYIVVPIDNVTPSVKCGHLQSHNHTVMTPSIVPKGPWTTSLNWDLHATLDGETRTPFRHHIRAGQQQTDSSNGNFLQFWHLPLELQQHVFSFCDGATLWQLMRMSSTTRDEAKKLFWSDPTTRYHIYGWWLLAGGFPGHTHDDLEALARMQYVEVDFDGVISILSSGWEDGELKFACKSADLPKNYAEQQTARFWTTLRRRFPRIIDVVLSDERSDKPGAPAPNELTQLAEGSPQGISTGVSCFQLDHKRHARPMSRHLWRQSRSDGNPSTWEVVDAAWTRRSVLPPLKEHSGPVGQYRRLIYEESDHYMYSHYARQLLSIQATEAYYLHTRQAPCVCPFPDCGLQFKLPGQWAAHYVSADAAHEGDVPLPPCETLRAAFEHHDMSMKLMLQRIDDERARMREEWGDVGSQQRNHVKKQFLQQLRDDALYAGEKAPEESSIWRHYQRDMDDKLYTYG
;
A
#
# COMPACT_ATOMS: atom_id res chain seq x y z
N MET A 1 52.84 -40.50 -40.03
CA MET A 1 52.08 -41.65 -39.50
C MET A 1 50.60 -41.29 -39.55
N MET A 2 49.83 -42.19 -40.18
CA MET A 2 48.39 -42.22 -40.49
C MET A 2 47.45 -41.76 -39.36
N LEU A 3 46.14 -41.45 -39.52
CA LEU A 3 45.17 -41.04 -40.56
C LEU A 3 43.76 -41.38 -39.97
N LEU A 4 42.71 -40.64 -40.36
CA LEU A 4 41.24 -40.87 -40.19
C LEU A 4 40.60 -40.53 -38.81
N SER A 5 39.45 -39.83 -38.68
CA SER A 5 38.35 -39.47 -39.63
C SER A 5 37.58 -38.19 -39.26
N LEU A 6 37.01 -37.56 -40.30
CA LEU A 6 36.12 -36.37 -40.37
C LEU A 6 34.61 -36.67 -40.17
N PHE A 7 33.82 -35.61 -39.85
CA PHE A 7 32.60 -35.04 -40.54
C PHE A 7 31.60 -34.41 -39.52
N LEU A 8 31.45 -33.07 -39.44
CA LEU A 8 30.52 -32.12 -40.14
C LEU A 8 29.08 -32.08 -39.56
N LEU A 9 28.63 -30.99 -38.93
CA LEU A 9 27.71 -29.89 -39.36
C LEU A 9 26.64 -29.78 -38.23
N GLY A 10 25.99 -28.68 -37.84
CA GLY A 10 25.88 -27.30 -38.28
C GLY A 10 24.83 -26.63 -37.37
N MET A 11 24.87 -25.30 -37.27
CA MET A 11 23.92 -24.49 -36.49
C MET A 11 22.48 -24.61 -37.00
N ALA A 12 21.49 -24.68 -36.10
CA ALA A 12 20.14 -24.16 -36.35
C ALA A 12 19.37 -23.89 -35.05
N GLN A 13 18.68 -22.75 -35.09
CA GLN A 13 17.65 -22.24 -34.20
C GLN A 13 16.60 -23.29 -33.83
N ILE A 14 16.19 -23.35 -32.55
CA ILE A 14 14.90 -23.97 -32.20
C ILE A 14 13.84 -22.89 -32.28
N SER A 15 13.28 -22.78 -33.47
CA SER A 15 11.96 -22.20 -33.70
C SER A 15 10.91 -22.98 -32.92
N LEU A 16 10.00 -22.26 -32.28
CA LEU A 16 8.72 -22.76 -31.76
C LEU A 16 7.99 -23.52 -32.87
N ALA A 17 7.93 -24.85 -32.75
CA ALA A 17 7.10 -25.69 -33.59
C ALA A 17 5.73 -25.88 -32.92
N ALA A 18 4.70 -25.46 -33.64
CA ALA A 18 3.36 -25.97 -33.47
C ALA A 18 3.33 -27.47 -33.84
N THR A 19 2.84 -28.31 -32.94
CA THR A 19 2.16 -29.58 -33.28
C THR A 19 1.23 -29.94 -32.14
N CYS A 20 -0.07 -29.80 -32.37
CA CYS A 20 -1.11 -30.56 -31.67
C CYS A 20 -2.38 -30.43 -32.52
N PHE A 21 -2.57 -31.31 -33.50
CA PHE A 21 -3.89 -31.87 -33.81
C PHE A 21 -3.65 -33.15 -34.61
N GLU A 22 -3.77 -34.26 -33.90
CA GLU A 22 -4.30 -35.56 -34.32
C GLU A 22 -3.85 -36.59 -33.28
N GLY A 23 -4.71 -36.86 -32.31
CA GLY A 23 -4.42 -37.85 -31.27
C GLY A 23 -5.49 -37.84 -30.18
N THR A 24 -6.01 -39.02 -29.87
CA THR A 24 -6.91 -39.37 -28.76
C THR A 24 -6.20 -39.22 -27.39
N GLY A 25 -5.60 -38.06 -27.12
CA GLY A 25 -4.82 -37.78 -25.92
C GLY A 25 -5.57 -36.94 -24.89
N LYS A 26 -5.48 -37.33 -23.61
CA LYS A 26 -6.02 -36.58 -22.46
C LYS A 26 -5.47 -35.14 -22.46
N ALA A 27 -6.34 -34.15 -22.22
CA ALA A 27 -6.00 -32.72 -22.26
C ALA A 27 -4.84 -32.35 -21.30
N ALA A 28 -4.04 -31.32 -21.66
CA ALA A 28 -2.90 -30.85 -20.88
C ALA A 28 -3.24 -30.53 -19.40
N ASN A 29 -4.48 -30.08 -19.17
CA ASN A 29 -5.03 -29.75 -17.85
C ASN A 29 -5.16 -30.99 -16.96
N VAL A 30 -5.40 -32.17 -17.54
CA VAL A 30 -5.49 -33.45 -16.83
C VAL A 30 -4.12 -33.88 -16.33
N LYS A 31 -3.09 -33.74 -17.16
CA LYS A 31 -1.70 -34.05 -16.77
C LYS A 31 -1.21 -33.13 -15.64
N GLN A 32 -1.59 -31.85 -15.66
CA GLN A 32 -1.29 -30.90 -14.58
C GLN A 32 -2.06 -31.23 -13.29
N ALA A 33 -3.33 -31.62 -13.37
CA ALA A 33 -4.11 -32.04 -12.21
C ALA A 33 -3.53 -33.30 -11.54
N TRP A 34 -3.05 -34.27 -12.34
CA TRP A 34 -2.34 -35.45 -11.81
C TRP A 34 -0.98 -35.11 -11.18
N ALA A 35 -0.24 -34.13 -11.74
CA ALA A 35 1.00 -33.65 -11.13
C ALA A 35 0.73 -32.90 -9.81
N LEU A 36 -0.39 -32.19 -9.72
CA LEU A 36 -0.84 -31.51 -8.50
C LEU A 36 -1.15 -32.50 -7.37
N ARG A 37 -1.73 -33.67 -7.71
CA ARG A 37 -1.96 -34.76 -6.75
C ARG A 37 -0.67 -35.22 -6.07
N GLU A 38 0.42 -35.39 -6.82
CA GLU A 38 1.73 -35.75 -6.26
C GLU A 38 2.24 -34.67 -5.29
N GLN A 39 2.05 -33.39 -5.64
CA GLN A 39 2.51 -32.29 -4.80
C GLN A 39 1.68 -32.09 -3.52
N ILE A 40 0.38 -32.40 -3.58
CA ILE A 40 -0.56 -32.21 -2.47
C ILE A 40 -0.60 -33.44 -1.56
N CYS A 41 -0.68 -34.63 -2.13
CA CYS A 41 -0.82 -35.88 -1.38
C CYS A 41 0.50 -36.65 -1.22
N GLY A 42 1.56 -36.31 -1.97
CA GLY A 42 2.89 -36.90 -1.81
C GLY A 42 3.63 -36.38 -0.57
N ARG A 43 4.53 -37.21 -0.03
CA ARG A 43 5.38 -36.91 1.15
C ARG A 43 4.64 -36.54 2.45
N ASN A 44 3.51 -37.18 2.77
CA ASN A 44 2.84 -37.00 4.06
C ASN A 44 2.38 -35.55 4.36
N ALA A 45 2.16 -34.72 3.34
CA ALA A 45 1.81 -33.30 3.53
C ALA A 45 0.54 -33.08 4.37
N CYS A 46 -0.52 -33.90 4.17
CA CYS A 46 -1.68 -33.88 5.09
C CYS A 46 -1.31 -34.45 6.47
N ALA A 47 -0.52 -35.52 6.58
CA ALA A 47 -0.19 -36.11 7.88
C ALA A 47 0.55 -35.13 8.81
N ASN A 48 1.33 -34.21 8.25
CA ASN A 48 1.98 -33.14 9.02
C ASN A 48 0.99 -32.05 9.49
N SER A 49 -0.03 -31.74 8.69
CA SER A 49 -1.14 -30.84 9.07
C SER A 49 -2.08 -31.47 10.09
N ASP A 50 -2.37 -32.77 9.93
CA ASP A 50 -3.27 -33.55 10.78
C ASP A 50 -2.67 -33.77 12.18
N ALA A 51 -1.35 -34.02 12.26
CA ALA A 51 -0.62 -34.15 13.52
C ALA A 51 -0.58 -32.82 14.32
N ALA A 52 -0.52 -31.67 13.64
CA ALA A 52 -0.48 -30.36 14.29
C ALA A 52 -1.81 -29.95 14.95
N ARG A 53 -2.93 -30.56 14.58
CA ARG A 53 -4.28 -30.20 15.07
C ARG A 53 -4.96 -31.28 15.92
N GLY A 54 -4.33 -32.44 16.10
CA GLY A 54 -4.84 -33.53 16.96
C GLY A 54 -6.15 -34.16 16.48
N ASN A 55 -6.55 -33.92 15.23
CA ASN A 55 -7.80 -34.44 14.67
C ASN A 55 -7.55 -34.97 13.25
N ASN A 56 -7.32 -36.28 13.14
CA ASN A 56 -6.97 -36.99 11.90
C ASN A 56 -8.11 -37.04 10.86
N LYS A 57 -9.14 -36.21 11.03
CA LYS A 57 -10.39 -36.24 10.25
C LYS A 57 -10.59 -34.99 9.40
N TYR A 58 -9.74 -33.96 9.52
CA TYR A 58 -9.87 -32.72 8.78
C TYR A 58 -8.52 -32.22 8.25
N CYS A 59 -8.33 -32.29 6.93
CA CYS A 59 -7.19 -31.71 6.23
C CYS A 59 -7.66 -30.50 5.41
N ASN A 60 -7.02 -29.34 5.59
CA ASN A 60 -7.19 -28.15 4.76
C ASN A 60 -5.82 -27.78 4.18
N LEU A 61 -5.65 -27.95 2.87
CA LEU A 61 -4.41 -27.64 2.17
C LEU A 61 -4.64 -26.48 1.21
N PHE A 62 -3.74 -25.51 1.27
CA PHE A 62 -3.77 -24.31 0.45
C PHE A 62 -2.44 -24.17 -0.29
N ARG A 63 -2.47 -24.12 -1.62
CA ARG A 63 -1.24 -23.99 -2.43
C ARG A 63 -1.42 -23.11 -3.64
N TYR A 64 -0.50 -22.16 -3.81
CA TYR A 64 -0.39 -21.34 -5.02
C TYR A 64 0.41 -22.06 -6.11
N TYR A 65 0.03 -21.84 -7.37
CA TYR A 65 0.78 -22.23 -8.56
C TYR A 65 0.69 -21.13 -9.62
N ASN A 66 1.50 -21.22 -10.68
CA ASN A 66 1.65 -20.17 -11.71
C ASN A 66 2.01 -18.80 -11.10
N SER A 67 3.08 -18.74 -10.32
CA SER A 67 3.59 -17.48 -9.74
C SER A 67 2.54 -16.70 -8.92
N GLY A 68 1.65 -17.40 -8.21
CA GLY A 68 0.62 -16.78 -7.38
C GLY A 68 -0.71 -16.48 -8.08
N GLN A 69 -0.81 -16.71 -9.39
CA GLN A 69 -2.02 -16.41 -10.18
C GLN A 69 -3.13 -17.45 -10.02
N SER A 70 -2.82 -18.65 -9.53
CA SER A 70 -3.82 -19.66 -9.24
C SER A 70 -3.59 -20.29 -7.88
N TYR A 71 -4.66 -20.76 -7.23
CA TYR A 71 -4.55 -21.56 -6.02
C TYR A 71 -5.52 -22.74 -6.04
N VAL A 72 -5.11 -23.83 -5.38
CA VAL A 72 -5.98 -24.95 -5.05
C VAL A 72 -6.14 -25.02 -3.54
N GLN A 73 -7.39 -25.01 -3.09
CA GLN A 73 -7.77 -25.32 -1.71
C GLN A 73 -8.51 -26.66 -1.71
N ILE A 74 -8.07 -27.58 -0.85
CA ILE A 74 -8.75 -28.87 -0.64
C ILE A 74 -9.11 -29.00 0.82
N GLU A 75 -10.40 -29.19 1.10
CA GLU A 75 -10.90 -29.56 2.42
C GLU A 75 -11.52 -30.95 2.36
N ARG A 76 -11.18 -31.77 3.37
CA ARG A 76 -11.67 -33.16 3.49
C ARG A 76 -12.25 -33.40 4.86
N ASN A 77 -13.40 -34.07 4.89
CA ASN A 77 -13.92 -34.75 6.07
C ASN A 77 -14.23 -36.23 5.74
N ASP A 78 -13.41 -37.14 6.27
CA ASP A 78 -13.53 -38.59 6.05
C ASP A 78 -13.67 -39.33 7.40
N PRO A 79 -14.86 -39.31 8.00
CA PRO A 79 -15.12 -39.99 9.27
C PRO A 79 -15.11 -41.53 9.17
N SER A 80 -15.20 -42.11 7.96
CA SER A 80 -15.33 -43.56 7.76
C SER A 80 -14.01 -44.26 7.47
N GLY A 81 -12.98 -43.52 7.01
CA GLY A 81 -11.68 -44.06 6.63
C GLY A 81 -11.71 -44.87 5.34
N LYS A 82 -12.73 -44.65 4.49
CA LYS A 82 -12.97 -45.43 3.26
C LYS A 82 -11.85 -45.30 2.24
N TYR A 83 -11.18 -44.15 2.18
CA TYR A 83 -9.99 -43.96 1.37
C TYR A 83 -8.75 -44.05 2.25
N LYS A 84 -7.78 -44.88 1.84
CA LYS A 84 -6.61 -45.17 2.64
C LYS A 84 -5.79 -43.92 2.97
N ASN A 85 -5.85 -42.88 2.11
CA ASN A 85 -5.14 -41.61 2.26
C ASN A 85 -5.71 -40.53 1.30
N CYS A 86 -5.12 -39.32 1.36
CA CYS A 86 -5.40 -38.20 0.43
C CYS A 86 -5.29 -38.61 -1.04
N TRP A 87 -4.34 -39.50 -1.34
CA TRP A 87 -4.02 -39.92 -2.69
C TRP A 87 -5.19 -40.66 -3.36
N ASP A 88 -5.74 -41.65 -2.68
CA ASP A 88 -6.85 -42.47 -3.18
C ASP A 88 -8.12 -41.64 -3.38
N ALA A 89 -8.39 -40.70 -2.46
CA ALA A 89 -9.55 -39.80 -2.55
C ALA A 89 -9.42 -38.85 -3.75
N LEU A 90 -8.26 -38.21 -3.92
CA LEU A 90 -8.03 -37.27 -5.02
C LEU A 90 -7.97 -38.00 -6.37
N GLU A 91 -7.42 -39.21 -6.42
CA GLU A 91 -7.45 -40.08 -7.61
C GLU A 91 -8.88 -40.40 -8.04
N ASN A 92 -9.73 -40.78 -7.11
CA ASN A 92 -11.11 -41.11 -7.39
C ASN A 92 -11.88 -39.88 -7.93
N ILE A 93 -11.66 -38.70 -7.35
CA ILE A 93 -12.26 -37.43 -7.82
C ILE A 93 -11.77 -37.10 -9.24
N LEU A 94 -10.46 -37.17 -9.50
CA LEU A 94 -9.90 -36.90 -10.82
C LEU A 94 -10.42 -37.88 -11.88
N GLN A 95 -10.55 -39.17 -11.55
CA GLN A 95 -11.13 -40.18 -12.45
C GLN A 95 -12.61 -39.90 -12.74
N GLN A 96 -13.41 -39.57 -11.71
CA GLN A 96 -14.82 -39.25 -11.91
C GLN A 96 -15.05 -37.97 -12.71
N CYS A 97 -14.16 -36.97 -12.59
CA CYS A 97 -14.33 -35.66 -13.22
C CYS A 97 -13.70 -35.54 -14.61
N LEU A 98 -12.55 -36.18 -14.82
CA LEU A 98 -11.73 -35.96 -16.02
C LEU A 98 -11.73 -37.16 -16.97
N ASP A 99 -12.03 -38.37 -16.48
CA ASP A 99 -12.04 -39.59 -17.27
C ASP A 99 -13.46 -40.11 -17.58
N ASN A 100 -14.52 -39.50 -17.04
CA ASN A 100 -15.91 -39.87 -17.36
C ASN A 100 -16.49 -38.95 -18.47
N PRO A 101 -16.64 -39.42 -19.72
CA PRO A 101 -17.16 -38.61 -20.83
C PRO A 101 -18.63 -38.20 -20.66
N ASN A 102 -19.35 -38.80 -19.69
CA ASN A 102 -20.75 -38.48 -19.38
C ASN A 102 -20.91 -37.76 -18.02
N GLY A 103 -19.80 -37.34 -17.39
CA GLY A 103 -19.84 -36.57 -16.13
C GLY A 103 -20.47 -35.20 -16.34
N GLY A 104 -21.51 -34.90 -15.56
CA GLY A 104 -22.33 -33.69 -15.67
C GLY A 104 -21.48 -32.41 -15.80
N GLY A 105 -21.71 -31.68 -16.89
CA GLY A 105 -20.95 -30.50 -17.25
C GLY A 105 -20.89 -29.44 -16.16
N PHE A 106 -19.73 -28.79 -16.07
CA PHE A 106 -19.47 -27.60 -15.28
C PHE A 106 -20.60 -26.58 -15.48
N LYS A 107 -21.33 -26.24 -14.41
CA LYS A 107 -22.11 -25.00 -14.38
C LYS A 107 -21.18 -23.86 -13.98
N ASN A 108 -21.10 -22.83 -14.82
CA ASN A 108 -20.50 -21.51 -14.57
C ASN A 108 -18.98 -21.34 -14.75
N ASN A 109 -18.31 -22.11 -15.62
CA ASN A 109 -16.90 -21.86 -16.05
C ASN A 109 -15.85 -21.77 -14.93
N MET A 110 -16.16 -22.13 -13.69
CA MET A 110 -15.20 -22.22 -12.59
C MET A 110 -15.00 -23.69 -12.23
N PRO A 111 -13.75 -24.20 -12.18
CA PRO A 111 -13.45 -25.59 -11.81
C PRO A 111 -13.58 -25.81 -10.28
N ASN A 112 -14.71 -25.40 -9.72
CA ASN A 112 -15.05 -25.58 -8.31
C ASN A 112 -16.06 -26.74 -8.19
N GLY A 113 -15.85 -27.61 -7.21
CA GLY A 113 -16.76 -28.72 -6.97
C GLY A 113 -16.88 -29.08 -5.50
N ASN A 114 -18.11 -29.35 -5.08
CA ASN A 114 -18.45 -29.86 -3.76
C ASN A 114 -18.96 -31.29 -3.96
N TRP A 115 -18.30 -32.26 -3.36
CA TRP A 115 -18.75 -33.65 -3.40
C TRP A 115 -19.20 -34.09 -2.03
N ARG A 116 -20.38 -34.73 -2.00
CA ARG A 116 -20.91 -35.43 -0.84
C ARG A 116 -21.22 -36.87 -1.23
N PHE A 117 -20.76 -37.81 -0.42
CA PHE A 117 -21.11 -39.22 -0.56
C PHE A 117 -21.36 -39.81 0.82
N GLY A 118 -22.63 -39.99 1.19
CA GLY A 118 -23.00 -40.24 2.59
C GLY A 118 -22.74 -39.02 3.47
N ASP A 119 -22.12 -39.23 4.63
CA ASP A 119 -21.75 -38.17 5.59
C ASP A 119 -20.39 -37.51 5.30
N GLU A 120 -19.69 -37.97 4.25
CA GLU A 120 -18.39 -37.45 3.84
C GLU A 120 -18.56 -36.23 2.92
N TRP A 121 -17.63 -35.29 3.01
CA TRP A 121 -17.57 -34.19 2.07
C TRP A 121 -16.14 -33.82 1.68
N TYR A 122 -15.98 -33.49 0.41
CA TYR A 122 -14.75 -33.01 -0.20
C TYR A 122 -15.06 -31.67 -0.87
N TRP A 123 -14.27 -30.67 -0.54
CA TRP A 123 -14.34 -29.37 -1.19
C TRP A 123 -13.04 -29.12 -1.94
N ILE A 124 -13.14 -28.94 -3.26
CA ILE A 124 -12.00 -28.52 -4.07
C ILE A 124 -12.36 -27.18 -4.69
N HIS A 125 -11.57 -26.17 -4.34
CA HIS A 125 -11.64 -24.84 -4.94
C HIS A 125 -10.39 -24.62 -5.78
N ILE A 126 -10.55 -24.56 -7.10
CA ILE A 126 -9.47 -24.24 -8.04
C ILE A 126 -9.75 -22.84 -8.58
N ASN A 127 -9.06 -21.85 -8.04
CA ASN A 127 -9.14 -20.50 -8.56
C ASN A 127 -8.02 -20.31 -9.58
N ASN A 128 -8.39 -20.12 -10.85
CA ASN A 128 -7.48 -19.60 -11.85
C ASN A 128 -7.81 -18.12 -12.03
N ASN A 129 -7.03 -17.21 -11.44
CA ASN A 129 -7.21 -15.78 -11.71
C ASN A 129 -6.83 -15.42 -13.16
N VAL A 130 -6.23 -16.34 -13.90
CA VAL A 130 -6.07 -16.23 -15.35
C VAL A 130 -7.34 -16.72 -16.03
N THR A 131 -8.36 -15.88 -16.08
CA THR A 131 -9.26 -15.95 -17.24
C THR A 131 -8.49 -15.32 -18.41
N PRO A 132 -8.19 -16.03 -19.51
CA PRO A 132 -7.89 -15.37 -20.77
C PRO A 132 -9.23 -14.84 -21.34
N GLY A 133 -9.91 -14.01 -20.57
CA GLY A 133 -11.07 -13.25 -21.00
C GLY A 133 -10.54 -11.99 -21.66
N ALA A 134 -10.89 -11.78 -22.93
CA ALA A 134 -10.62 -10.55 -23.61
C ALA A 134 -11.11 -9.36 -22.73
N PRO A 135 -10.33 -8.29 -22.54
CA PRO A 135 -10.67 -7.23 -21.59
C PRO A 135 -12.09 -6.71 -21.85
N THR A 136 -12.90 -6.67 -20.79
CA THR A 136 -14.23 -6.09 -20.83
C THR A 136 -14.09 -4.57 -20.78
N GLY A 137 -14.58 -3.88 -21.81
CA GLY A 137 -14.62 -2.41 -21.82
C GLY A 137 -15.60 -1.87 -20.78
N SER A 138 -15.54 -0.56 -20.54
CA SER A 138 -16.44 0.14 -19.62
C SER A 138 -17.93 0.02 -20.00
N ASP A 139 -18.23 -0.36 -21.24
CA ASP A 139 -19.58 -0.64 -21.72
C ASP A 139 -20.04 -2.09 -21.48
N GLY A 140 -19.27 -2.88 -20.73
CA GLY A 140 -19.60 -4.27 -20.38
C GLY A 140 -19.38 -5.29 -21.49
N LYS A 141 -18.80 -4.89 -22.63
CA LYS A 141 -18.53 -5.79 -23.77
C LYS A 141 -17.10 -6.29 -23.76
N GLN A 142 -16.85 -7.48 -24.28
CA GLN A 142 -15.51 -8.04 -24.42
C GLN A 142 -14.87 -7.65 -25.75
N TYR A 143 -13.57 -7.36 -25.75
CA TYR A 143 -12.84 -6.89 -26.93
C TYR A 143 -11.60 -7.74 -27.23
N VAL A 144 -11.47 -8.25 -28.46
CA VAL A 144 -10.23 -8.90 -28.93
C VAL A 144 -9.49 -7.94 -29.85
N LYS A 145 -8.24 -7.59 -29.50
CA LYS A 145 -7.38 -6.70 -30.27
C LYS A 145 -6.42 -7.49 -31.16
N GLY A 146 -6.10 -6.94 -32.34
CA GLY A 146 -5.13 -7.51 -33.26
C GLY A 146 -3.68 -7.17 -32.91
N PRO A 147 -2.69 -7.89 -33.45
CA PRO A 147 -2.81 -8.97 -34.43
C PRO A 147 -3.28 -10.29 -33.79
N ASN A 148 -4.46 -10.78 -34.16
CA ASN A 148 -5.06 -12.00 -33.60
C ASN A 148 -6.11 -12.60 -34.55
N ARG A 149 -6.55 -13.84 -34.33
CA ARG A 149 -7.62 -14.50 -35.08
C ARG A 149 -8.75 -14.95 -34.14
N TYR A 150 -9.98 -14.60 -34.46
CA TYR A 150 -11.18 -15.01 -33.73
C TYR A 150 -12.00 -15.99 -34.57
N CYS A 151 -12.31 -17.16 -34.01
CA CYS A 151 -13.07 -18.21 -34.71
C CYS A 151 -14.35 -18.54 -33.94
N ARG A 152 -15.41 -18.88 -34.68
CA ARG A 152 -16.74 -19.22 -34.15
C ARG A 152 -16.82 -20.66 -33.61
N GLY A 153 -17.29 -20.87 -32.37
CA GLY A 153 -17.46 -22.21 -31.77
C GLY A 153 -16.38 -22.54 -30.74
N LEU A 154 -16.66 -23.48 -29.82
CA LEU A 154 -15.92 -23.69 -28.57
C LEU A 154 -14.39 -23.75 -28.77
N ALA A 155 -13.73 -22.66 -28.34
CA ALA A 155 -12.30 -22.33 -28.32
C ALA A 155 -11.65 -21.73 -29.61
N HIS A 156 -10.69 -20.82 -29.37
CA HIS A 156 -9.85 -20.19 -30.40
C HIS A 156 -9.26 -21.24 -31.34
N GLY A 157 -9.60 -21.16 -32.64
CA GLY A 157 -9.00 -21.97 -33.70
C GLY A 157 -9.85 -23.12 -34.27
N GLY A 158 -11.05 -23.39 -33.75
CA GLY A 158 -11.85 -24.57 -34.15
C GLY A 158 -13.11 -24.33 -34.98
N GLY A 159 -13.35 -23.10 -35.46
CA GLY A 159 -14.60 -22.70 -36.13
C GLY A 159 -14.53 -22.65 -37.64
N GLN A 160 -15.59 -23.05 -38.35
CA GLN A 160 -15.68 -22.93 -39.82
C GLN A 160 -15.68 -21.48 -40.35
N ALA A 161 -15.82 -20.47 -39.47
CA ALA A 161 -15.68 -19.06 -39.81
C ALA A 161 -14.73 -18.40 -38.81
N CYS A 162 -13.57 -17.94 -39.30
CA CYS A 162 -12.61 -17.16 -38.54
C CYS A 162 -12.49 -15.75 -39.14
N VAL A 163 -12.25 -14.76 -38.30
CA VAL A 163 -11.91 -13.40 -38.69
C VAL A 163 -10.51 -13.06 -38.19
N ASP A 164 -9.66 -12.63 -39.11
CA ASP A 164 -8.34 -12.09 -38.80
C ASP A 164 -8.49 -10.62 -38.37
N ILE A 165 -7.85 -10.27 -37.27
CA ILE A 165 -7.90 -8.94 -36.65
C ILE A 165 -6.51 -8.32 -36.85
N PRO A 166 -6.33 -7.37 -37.77
CA PRO A 166 -5.04 -6.73 -38.03
C PRO A 166 -4.55 -5.90 -36.84
N LYS A 167 -3.23 -5.64 -36.80
CA LYS A 167 -2.63 -4.75 -35.78
C LYS A 167 -3.29 -3.36 -35.84
N GLY A 168 -3.71 -2.85 -34.68
CA GLY A 168 -4.42 -1.58 -34.58
C GLY A 168 -5.95 -1.68 -34.75
N CYS A 169 -6.49 -2.88 -34.95
CA CYS A 169 -7.91 -3.14 -35.03
C CYS A 169 -8.40 -3.97 -33.84
N TYR A 170 -9.71 -4.03 -33.65
CA TYR A 170 -10.34 -4.87 -32.64
C TYR A 170 -11.70 -5.39 -33.12
N ILE A 171 -12.20 -6.44 -32.48
CA ILE A 171 -13.60 -6.88 -32.58
C ILE A 171 -14.28 -6.73 -31.22
N VAL A 172 -15.58 -6.52 -31.24
CA VAL A 172 -16.44 -6.68 -30.05
C VAL A 172 -16.94 -8.11 -30.09
N VAL A 173 -16.65 -8.91 -29.05
CA VAL A 173 -17.11 -10.29 -28.97
C VAL A 173 -18.64 -10.26 -28.85
N PRO A 174 -19.38 -10.78 -29.83
CA PRO A 174 -20.83 -10.76 -29.80
C PRO A 174 -21.33 -11.81 -28.79
N ILE A 175 -22.43 -11.48 -28.13
CA ILE A 175 -23.12 -12.42 -27.21
C ILE A 175 -23.74 -13.57 -28.01
N ASP A 176 -24.18 -13.26 -29.24
CA ASP A 176 -24.75 -14.21 -30.17
C ASP A 176 -23.70 -14.80 -31.11
N ASN A 177 -24.01 -15.96 -31.67
CA ASN A 177 -23.12 -16.78 -32.47
C ASN A 177 -22.93 -16.22 -33.91
N VAL A 178 -22.50 -14.96 -34.02
CA VAL A 178 -22.34 -14.19 -35.26
C VAL A 178 -20.86 -13.81 -35.42
N THR A 179 -20.33 -13.80 -36.64
CA THR A 179 -18.97 -13.34 -36.89
C THR A 179 -18.91 -11.81 -36.69
N PRO A 180 -18.12 -11.30 -35.74
CA PRO A 180 -18.08 -9.86 -35.47
C PRO A 180 -17.32 -9.11 -36.57
N SER A 181 -17.72 -7.86 -36.82
CA SER A 181 -17.00 -6.97 -37.73
C SER A 181 -15.73 -6.43 -37.07
N VAL A 182 -14.63 -6.43 -37.83
CA VAL A 182 -13.37 -5.82 -37.42
C VAL A 182 -13.51 -4.30 -37.49
N LYS A 183 -13.26 -3.63 -36.38
CA LYS A 183 -13.22 -2.17 -36.28
C LYS A 183 -11.76 -1.73 -36.25
N CYS A 184 -11.36 -1.00 -37.29
CA CYS A 184 -10.06 -0.36 -37.38
C CYS A 184 -10.28 1.15 -37.30
N GLY A 185 -10.02 1.74 -36.14
CA GLY A 185 -9.98 3.19 -36.01
C GLY A 185 -8.55 3.66 -36.23
N HIS A 186 -8.36 4.76 -36.97
CA HIS A 186 -7.26 5.65 -36.63
C HIS A 186 -7.49 6.03 -35.17
N LEU A 187 -6.75 5.43 -34.25
CA LEU A 187 -6.48 6.05 -32.97
C LEU A 187 -5.84 7.39 -33.32
N GLN A 188 -6.67 8.43 -33.51
CA GLN A 188 -6.21 9.79 -33.31
C GLN A 188 -5.58 9.72 -31.93
N SER A 189 -4.25 9.87 -31.90
CA SER A 189 -3.56 10.14 -30.65
C SER A 189 -4.18 11.44 -30.17
N HIS A 190 -5.23 11.35 -29.35
CA HIS A 190 -5.54 12.42 -28.44
C HIS A 190 -4.19 12.69 -27.77
N ASN A 191 -3.71 13.93 -27.94
CA ASN A 191 -2.62 14.44 -27.13
C ASN A 191 -3.14 14.40 -25.69
N HIS A 192 -3.11 13.22 -25.09
CA HIS A 192 -3.23 13.05 -23.66
C HIS A 192 -2.00 13.77 -23.16
N THR A 193 -2.21 14.99 -22.66
CA THR A 193 -1.28 15.61 -21.74
C THR A 193 -1.00 14.56 -20.69
N VAL A 194 0.16 13.94 -20.77
CA VAL A 194 0.57 12.88 -19.85
C VAL A 194 0.58 13.54 -18.48
N MET A 195 -0.40 13.20 -17.64
CA MET A 195 -0.36 13.61 -16.24
C MET A 195 0.88 12.94 -15.65
N THR A 196 1.95 13.72 -15.47
CA THR A 196 3.10 13.29 -14.68
C THR A 196 2.61 12.99 -13.27
N PRO A 197 2.83 11.77 -12.75
CA PRO A 197 2.36 11.42 -11.43
C PRO A 197 2.87 12.41 -10.38
N SER A 198 2.06 12.69 -9.37
CA SER A 198 2.46 13.55 -8.25
C SER A 198 3.72 13.07 -7.53
N ILE A 199 4.02 11.77 -7.67
CA ILE A 199 5.15 11.06 -7.04
C ILE A 199 6.50 11.41 -7.71
N VAL A 200 6.46 11.97 -8.93
CA VAL A 200 7.66 12.31 -9.68
C VAL A 200 8.13 13.72 -9.31
N PRO A 201 9.33 13.89 -8.73
CA PRO A 201 9.87 15.22 -8.49
C PRO A 201 9.94 16.01 -9.79
N LYS A 202 9.35 17.20 -9.80
CA LYS A 202 9.42 18.14 -10.92
C LYS A 202 10.54 19.12 -10.65
N GLY A 203 11.65 19.03 -11.39
CA GLY A 203 12.70 20.04 -11.30
C GLY A 203 14.05 19.56 -11.80
N PRO A 204 15.04 20.48 -11.90
CA PRO A 204 16.42 20.11 -12.13
C PRO A 204 16.85 19.21 -10.96
N TRP A 205 17.22 17.96 -11.26
CA TRP A 205 17.64 17.02 -10.24
C TRP A 205 18.83 17.61 -9.49
N THR A 206 18.70 17.70 -8.16
CA THR A 206 19.84 17.99 -7.31
C THR A 206 20.84 16.85 -7.44
N THR A 207 22.13 17.15 -7.42
CA THR A 207 23.19 16.12 -7.51
C THR A 207 23.16 15.14 -6.35
N SER A 208 22.50 15.48 -5.24
CA SER A 208 22.33 14.61 -4.07
C SER A 208 20.91 14.08 -3.96
N LEU A 209 20.79 12.75 -3.77
CA LEU A 209 19.55 12.10 -3.35
C LEU A 209 19.22 12.49 -1.90
N ASN A 210 17.93 12.70 -1.62
CA ASN A 210 17.47 12.98 -0.27
C ASN A 210 17.23 11.66 0.49
N TRP A 211 18.27 11.14 1.14
CA TRP A 211 18.18 9.91 1.95
C TRP A 211 17.30 10.04 3.20
N ASP A 212 16.92 11.26 3.57
CA ASP A 212 15.99 11.57 4.66
C ASP A 212 14.51 11.62 4.20
N LEU A 213 14.24 11.23 2.95
CA LEU A 213 12.88 11.16 2.40
C LEU A 213 12.09 10.05 3.12
N HIS A 214 10.86 10.37 3.52
CA HIS A 214 9.88 9.38 3.95
C HIS A 214 8.79 9.28 2.88
N ALA A 215 8.27 8.08 2.63
CA ALA A 215 7.18 7.88 1.68
C ALA A 215 6.21 6.78 2.11
N THR A 216 4.94 6.89 1.73
CA THR A 216 3.94 5.82 1.94
C THR A 216 4.13 4.68 0.94
N LEU A 217 3.40 3.57 1.12
CA LEU A 217 3.38 2.46 0.17
C LEU A 217 2.99 2.93 -1.25
N ASP A 218 2.07 3.89 -1.33
CA ASP A 218 1.62 4.51 -2.57
C ASP A 218 2.57 5.57 -3.14
N GLY A 219 3.69 5.82 -2.47
CA GLY A 219 4.73 6.75 -2.91
C GLY A 219 4.46 8.21 -2.53
N GLU A 220 3.55 8.50 -1.61
CA GLU A 220 3.38 9.86 -1.12
C GLU A 220 4.46 10.26 -0.15
N THR A 221 5.14 11.36 -0.47
CA THR A 221 6.27 11.83 0.34
C THR A 221 5.77 12.54 1.59
N ARG A 222 6.37 12.20 2.73
CA ARG A 222 6.18 12.90 4.00
C ARG A 222 7.54 13.47 4.41
N THR A 223 7.57 14.67 4.98
CA THR A 223 8.81 15.26 5.50
C THR A 223 8.81 15.12 7.01
N PRO A 224 9.76 14.41 7.63
CA PRO A 224 9.85 14.39 9.08
C PRO A 224 10.09 15.80 9.63
N PHE A 225 9.46 16.16 10.74
CA PHE A 225 9.53 17.52 11.31
C PHE A 225 10.95 18.07 11.40
N ARG A 226 11.90 17.23 11.85
CA ARG A 226 13.32 17.60 12.00
C ARG A 226 13.98 18.05 10.70
N HIS A 227 13.55 17.52 9.54
CA HIS A 227 14.05 17.93 8.23
C HIS A 227 13.31 19.17 7.73
N HIS A 228 12.01 19.28 8.00
CA HIS A 228 11.23 20.47 7.67
C HIS A 228 11.81 21.75 8.29
N ILE A 229 12.20 21.70 9.58
CA ILE A 229 12.80 22.85 10.29
C ILE A 229 14.28 23.10 9.95
N ARG A 230 14.91 22.20 9.17
CA ARG A 230 16.29 22.34 8.67
C ARG A 230 16.33 22.71 7.19
N ALA A 231 15.25 22.44 6.45
CA ALA A 231 15.12 22.79 5.04
C ALA A 231 15.21 24.32 4.90
N GLY A 232 16.26 24.80 4.22
CA GLY A 232 16.55 26.23 4.11
C GLY A 232 17.78 26.69 4.90
N GLN A 233 18.26 25.88 5.86
CA GLN A 233 19.62 26.04 6.41
C GLN A 233 20.65 25.52 5.40
N GLN A 234 20.69 26.12 4.21
CA GLN A 234 21.97 26.20 3.52
C GLN A 234 22.92 26.89 4.49
N GLN A 235 24.15 26.38 4.65
CA GLN A 235 25.20 27.04 5.42
C GLN A 235 25.39 28.43 4.83
N THR A 236 24.59 29.39 5.29
CA THR A 236 24.85 30.78 5.07
C THR A 236 26.12 31.02 5.87
N ASP A 237 27.18 31.37 5.16
CA ASP A 237 28.44 31.78 5.78
C ASP A 237 28.10 32.67 6.96
N SER A 238 28.58 32.31 8.16
CA SER A 238 28.24 32.98 9.41
C SER A 238 28.72 34.43 9.34
N SER A 239 27.96 35.28 8.66
CA SER A 239 28.21 36.70 8.64
C SER A 239 27.84 37.16 10.04
N ASN A 240 28.84 37.59 10.80
CA ASN A 240 28.69 38.20 12.11
C ASN A 240 28.01 39.58 12.00
N GLY A 241 27.01 39.71 11.11
CA GLY A 241 26.20 40.90 10.96
C GLY A 241 25.40 41.13 12.24
N ASN A 242 25.49 42.35 12.77
CA ASN A 242 24.77 42.74 13.98
C ASN A 242 23.25 42.67 13.74
N PHE A 243 22.61 41.59 14.21
CA PHE A 243 21.15 41.47 14.32
C PHE A 243 20.54 42.52 15.27
N LEU A 244 21.36 43.34 15.93
CA LEU A 244 20.94 44.42 16.83
C LEU A 244 20.09 45.48 16.15
N GLN A 245 20.29 45.77 14.86
CA GLN A 245 19.50 46.80 14.16
C GLN A 245 18.03 46.39 13.99
N PHE A 246 17.76 45.09 13.84
CA PHE A 246 16.41 44.56 13.71
C PHE A 246 15.53 44.93 14.91
N TRP A 247 16.07 44.85 16.12
CA TRP A 247 15.34 45.15 17.35
C TRP A 247 14.97 46.63 17.52
N HIS A 248 15.59 47.53 16.76
CA HIS A 248 15.27 48.96 16.78
C HIS A 248 14.15 49.32 15.78
N LEU A 249 13.71 48.37 14.95
CA LEU A 249 12.59 48.59 14.05
C LEU A 249 11.27 48.65 14.84
N PRO A 250 10.30 49.48 14.42
CA PRO A 250 8.91 49.40 14.88
C PRO A 250 8.37 47.97 14.78
N LEU A 251 7.46 47.60 15.70
CA LEU A 251 6.93 46.24 15.82
C LEU A 251 6.29 45.76 14.50
N GLU A 252 5.61 46.65 13.79
CA GLU A 252 4.96 46.39 12.52
C GLU A 252 5.98 46.00 11.44
N LEU A 253 7.14 46.66 11.42
CA LEU A 253 8.23 46.33 10.50
C LEU A 253 8.91 45.02 10.90
N GLN A 254 9.07 44.75 12.20
CA GLN A 254 9.57 43.45 12.66
C GLN A 254 8.66 42.31 12.23
N GLN A 255 7.34 42.47 12.40
CA GLN A 255 6.34 41.49 11.96
C GLN A 255 6.35 41.31 10.44
N HIS A 256 6.46 42.41 9.69
CA HIS A 256 6.56 42.35 8.24
C HIS A 256 7.81 41.57 7.80
N VAL A 257 8.96 41.79 8.43
CA VAL A 257 10.18 41.01 8.16
C VAL A 257 9.96 39.52 8.46
N PHE A 258 9.30 39.16 9.57
CA PHE A 258 9.01 37.75 9.87
C PHE A 258 8.11 37.10 8.82
N SER A 259 7.20 37.85 8.19
CA SER A 259 6.34 37.29 7.13
C SER A 259 7.12 36.86 5.87
N PHE A 260 8.36 37.32 5.70
CA PHE A 260 9.27 36.88 4.64
C PHE A 260 10.23 35.77 5.08
N CYS A 261 10.26 35.40 6.36
CA CYS A 261 11.13 34.34 6.85
C CYS A 261 10.59 32.97 6.43
N ASP A 262 11.49 32.06 6.08
CA ASP A 262 11.13 30.65 5.87
C ASP A 262 10.84 29.93 7.20
N GLY A 263 10.26 28.73 7.09
CA GLY A 263 9.91 27.93 8.27
C GLY A 263 11.11 27.63 9.17
N ALA A 264 12.29 27.36 8.59
CA ALA A 264 13.51 27.10 9.36
C ALA A 264 13.96 28.33 10.18
N THR A 265 13.95 29.52 9.59
CA THR A 265 14.29 30.77 10.26
C THR A 265 13.28 31.09 11.36
N LEU A 266 11.97 30.96 11.07
CA LEU A 266 10.92 31.16 12.07
C LEU A 266 11.06 30.19 13.25
N TRP A 267 11.39 28.92 12.98
CA TRP A 267 11.66 27.94 14.02
C TRP A 267 12.84 28.33 14.92
N GLN A 268 13.94 28.82 14.34
CA GLN A 268 15.09 29.30 15.11
C GLN A 268 14.73 30.54 15.95
N LEU A 269 14.03 31.51 15.36
CA LEU A 269 13.57 32.71 16.07
C LEU A 269 12.65 32.37 17.24
N MET A 270 11.82 31.33 17.11
CA MET A 270 10.97 30.82 18.19
C MET A 270 11.79 30.30 19.39
N ARG A 271 12.98 29.76 19.14
CA ARG A 271 13.83 29.15 20.17
C ARG A 271 14.85 30.11 20.78
N MET A 272 15.39 31.03 19.98
CA MET A 272 16.52 31.87 20.39
C MET A 272 16.14 33.10 21.21
N SER A 273 14.94 33.67 21.04
CA SER A 273 14.54 34.90 21.74
C SER A 273 13.10 34.80 22.24
N SER A 274 12.88 35.19 23.50
CA SER A 274 11.54 35.28 24.09
C SER A 274 10.69 36.36 23.42
N THR A 275 11.31 37.47 23.02
CA THR A 275 10.64 38.63 22.41
C THR A 275 10.01 38.28 21.06
N THR A 276 10.65 37.40 20.28
CA THR A 276 10.14 36.99 18.95
C THR A 276 9.38 35.70 18.98
N ARG A 277 9.41 34.99 20.11
CA ARG A 277 8.88 33.64 20.22
C ARG A 277 7.44 33.56 19.78
N ASP A 278 6.60 34.46 20.28
CA ASP A 278 5.16 34.37 20.05
C ASP A 278 4.79 34.72 18.60
N GLU A 279 5.41 35.74 18.00
CA GLU A 279 5.14 36.08 16.60
C GLU A 279 5.71 35.06 15.62
N ALA A 280 6.95 34.61 15.82
CA ALA A 280 7.55 33.57 14.98
C ALA A 280 6.77 32.26 15.07
N LYS A 281 6.29 31.89 16.27
CA LYS A 281 5.41 30.74 16.49
C LYS A 281 4.10 30.88 15.73
N LYS A 282 3.43 32.03 15.79
CA LYS A 282 2.16 32.24 15.06
C LYS A 282 2.37 31.99 13.57
N LEU A 283 3.38 32.62 12.97
CA LEU A 283 3.67 32.53 11.54
C LEU A 283 4.11 31.12 11.12
N PHE A 284 4.96 30.46 11.91
CA PHE A 284 5.44 29.11 11.61
C PHE A 284 4.30 28.10 11.48
N TRP A 285 3.36 28.11 12.43
CA TRP A 285 2.25 27.16 12.44
C TRP A 285 1.06 27.57 11.56
N SER A 286 1.10 28.76 10.95
CA SER A 286 0.04 29.30 10.08
C SER A 286 0.40 29.28 8.59
N ASP A 287 1.44 28.55 8.18
CA ASP A 287 1.80 28.40 6.76
C ASP A 287 0.77 27.50 6.04
N PRO A 288 -0.05 28.04 5.12
CA PRO A 288 -1.06 27.24 4.41
C PRO A 288 -0.46 26.23 3.43
N THR A 289 0.83 26.37 3.08
CA THR A 289 1.52 25.47 2.16
C THR A 289 2.01 24.20 2.85
N THR A 290 2.11 24.24 4.18
CA THR A 290 2.54 23.12 5.03
C THR A 290 1.32 22.49 5.70
N ARG A 291 1.14 21.18 5.50
CA ARG A 291 0.09 20.42 6.18
C ARG A 291 0.71 19.40 7.11
N TYR A 292 0.27 19.40 8.36
CA TYR A 292 0.73 18.41 9.32
C TYR A 292 -0.12 17.16 9.23
N HIS A 293 0.53 16.04 8.98
CA HIS A 293 -0.12 14.74 8.85
C HIS A 293 -0.44 14.17 10.22
N ILE A 294 -1.67 13.67 10.40
CA ILE A 294 -2.05 12.88 11.57
C ILE A 294 -2.92 11.71 11.15
N TYR A 295 -2.88 10.65 11.96
CA TYR A 295 -3.75 9.50 11.73
C TYR A 295 -5.19 9.76 12.18
N GLY A 296 -6.14 9.49 11.30
CA GLY A 296 -7.57 9.60 11.55
C GLY A 296 -8.08 8.58 12.57
N TRP A 297 -7.51 7.37 12.59
CA TRP A 297 -7.84 6.34 13.57
C TRP A 297 -7.58 6.78 15.02
N TRP A 298 -6.52 7.57 15.25
CA TRP A 298 -6.21 8.13 16.56
C TRP A 298 -7.31 9.09 17.02
N LEU A 299 -7.83 9.94 16.13
CA LEU A 299 -8.93 10.87 16.45
C LEU A 299 -10.26 10.16 16.69
N LEU A 300 -10.58 9.13 15.88
CA LEU A 300 -11.78 8.31 16.08
C LEU A 300 -11.75 7.57 17.41
N ALA A 301 -10.56 7.12 17.82
CA ALA A 301 -10.33 6.52 19.12
C ALA A 301 -10.40 7.51 20.29
N GLY A 302 -10.73 8.78 20.08
CA GLY A 302 -10.82 9.80 21.13
C GLY A 302 -9.53 10.57 21.37
N GLY A 303 -8.52 10.42 20.51
CA GLY A 303 -7.32 11.26 20.47
C GLY A 303 -6.54 11.22 21.78
N PHE A 304 -6.34 10.04 22.36
CA PHE A 304 -5.64 9.91 23.64
C PHE A 304 -4.12 10.04 23.47
N PRO A 305 -3.40 10.69 24.42
CA PRO A 305 -1.95 10.87 24.34
C PRO A 305 -1.17 9.57 24.15
N GLY A 306 -1.58 8.48 24.83
CA GLY A 306 -0.89 7.20 24.74
C GLY A 306 -0.87 6.58 23.33
N HIS A 307 -1.86 6.91 22.50
CA HIS A 307 -2.07 6.28 21.19
C HIS A 307 -1.43 7.04 20.03
N THR A 308 -0.72 8.15 20.29
CA THR A 308 0.06 8.88 19.29
C THR A 308 1.53 9.01 19.70
N HIS A 309 2.41 9.12 18.72
CA HIS A 309 3.83 9.45 18.89
C HIS A 309 4.10 10.96 18.84
N ASP A 310 3.09 11.75 18.51
CA ASP A 310 3.22 13.19 18.28
C ASP A 310 3.18 14.00 19.59
N ASP A 311 3.90 15.12 19.60
CA ASP A 311 3.86 16.12 20.67
C ASP A 311 2.54 16.91 20.63
N LEU A 312 1.65 16.63 21.58
CA LEU A 312 0.35 17.27 21.68
C LEU A 312 0.42 18.80 21.86
N GLU A 313 1.49 19.34 22.46
CA GLU A 313 1.63 20.79 22.58
C GLU A 313 1.92 21.45 21.23
N ALA A 314 2.65 20.75 20.37
CA ALA A 314 2.88 21.17 19.00
C ALA A 314 1.60 21.05 18.18
N LEU A 315 0.89 19.92 18.27
CA LEU A 315 -0.40 19.70 17.62
C LEU A 315 -1.38 20.83 17.91
N ALA A 316 -1.44 21.30 19.17
CA ALA A 316 -2.35 22.35 19.58
C ALA A 316 -2.14 23.71 18.88
N ARG A 317 -1.01 23.88 18.18
CA ARG A 317 -0.64 25.12 17.48
C ARG A 317 -0.93 25.05 15.98
N MET A 318 -1.08 23.86 15.41
CA MET A 318 -1.23 23.63 13.98
C MET A 318 -2.58 24.15 13.48
N GLN A 319 -2.54 24.82 12.33
CA GLN A 319 -3.72 25.42 11.69
C GLN A 319 -4.21 24.64 10.47
N TYR A 320 -3.27 23.99 9.77
CA TYR A 320 -3.52 23.23 8.53
C TYR A 320 -3.13 21.78 8.77
N VAL A 321 -4.12 20.90 8.83
CA VAL A 321 -3.93 19.48 9.15
C VAL A 321 -4.44 18.61 8.01
N GLU A 322 -3.72 17.53 7.76
CA GLU A 322 -4.16 16.42 6.94
C GLU A 322 -4.44 15.23 7.85
N VAL A 323 -5.67 14.73 7.82
CA VAL A 323 -6.11 13.58 8.61
C VAL A 323 -6.22 12.38 7.69
N ASP A 324 -5.35 11.40 7.86
CA ASP A 324 -5.24 10.25 6.99
C ASP A 324 -5.83 8.99 7.62
N PHE A 325 -6.70 8.30 6.88
CA PHE A 325 -7.36 7.08 7.34
C PHE A 325 -6.69 5.80 6.85
N ASP A 326 -5.54 5.87 6.15
CA ASP A 326 -4.64 4.73 5.85
C ASP A 326 -5.39 3.46 5.38
N GLY A 327 -6.33 3.62 4.45
CA GLY A 327 -7.07 2.50 3.88
C GLY A 327 -8.03 1.76 4.81
N VAL A 328 -8.38 2.33 5.97
CA VAL A 328 -9.35 1.71 6.90
C VAL A 328 -10.67 1.42 6.16
N ILE A 329 -11.03 0.12 6.14
CA ILE A 329 -12.10 -0.45 5.30
C ILE A 329 -13.44 0.26 5.50
N SER A 330 -13.75 0.71 6.72
CA SER A 330 -14.88 1.59 6.98
C SER A 330 -14.64 2.49 8.19
N ILE A 331 -14.66 3.80 7.97
CA ILE A 331 -14.42 4.82 9.00
C ILE A 331 -15.60 4.89 9.97
N LEU A 332 -16.81 4.89 9.41
CA LEU A 332 -18.06 5.12 10.14
C LEU A 332 -18.79 3.85 10.56
N SER A 333 -18.38 2.67 10.05
CA SER A 333 -19.01 1.38 10.37
C SER A 333 -18.14 0.46 11.23
N SER A 334 -17.01 0.96 11.74
CA SER A 334 -16.14 0.15 12.60
C SER A 334 -16.16 0.61 14.05
N GLY A 335 -16.13 -0.35 14.97
CA GLY A 335 -16.00 -0.10 16.40
C GLY A 335 -14.58 0.35 16.75
N TRP A 336 -14.45 1.41 17.52
CA TRP A 336 -13.17 1.85 18.09
C TRP A 336 -13.21 1.71 19.60
N GLU A 337 -12.26 0.97 20.19
CA GLU A 337 -12.09 0.91 21.65
C GLU A 337 -10.62 1.12 21.99
N ASP A 338 -10.37 2.13 22.83
CA ASP A 338 -9.05 2.43 23.38
C ASP A 338 -7.91 2.42 22.34
N GLY A 339 -8.08 3.16 21.24
CA GLY A 339 -7.04 3.24 20.20
C GLY A 339 -7.09 2.14 19.16
N GLU A 340 -7.86 1.07 19.35
CA GLU A 340 -7.87 -0.08 18.46
C GLU A 340 -9.17 -0.22 17.66
N LEU A 341 -9.01 -0.66 16.41
CA LEU A 341 -10.09 -1.05 15.54
C LEU A 341 -10.62 -2.44 15.96
N LYS A 342 -11.88 -2.51 16.38
CA LYS A 342 -12.56 -3.78 16.63
C LYS A 342 -13.10 -4.36 15.33
N PHE A 343 -12.29 -5.19 14.67
CA PHE A 343 -12.72 -5.96 13.50
C PHE A 343 -13.91 -6.89 13.76
N ALA A 344 -14.17 -7.25 15.02
CA ALA A 344 -15.22 -8.20 15.40
C ALA A 344 -16.64 -7.60 15.52
N CYS A 345 -16.80 -6.27 15.53
CA CYS A 345 -18.12 -5.66 15.59
C CYS A 345 -18.79 -5.75 14.21
N LYS A 346 -19.76 -6.64 14.06
CA LYS A 346 -20.59 -6.67 12.84
C LYS A 346 -21.36 -5.35 12.76
N SER A 347 -21.40 -4.75 11.56
CA SER A 347 -22.17 -3.52 11.31
C SER A 347 -23.62 -3.59 11.82
N ALA A 348 -24.22 -4.79 11.83
CA ALA A 348 -25.57 -5.02 12.33
C ALA A 348 -25.77 -4.77 13.84
N ASP A 349 -24.69 -4.81 14.64
CA ASP A 349 -24.75 -4.62 16.09
C ASP A 349 -24.56 -3.15 16.50
N LEU A 350 -24.22 -2.27 15.54
CA LEU A 350 -24.02 -0.84 15.81
C LEU A 350 -25.35 -0.10 15.92
N PRO A 351 -25.48 0.88 16.85
CA PRO A 351 -26.65 1.74 16.92
C PRO A 351 -26.95 2.42 15.58
N LYS A 352 -28.23 2.63 15.25
CA LYS A 352 -28.65 3.29 13.99
C LYS A 352 -28.02 4.68 13.78
N ASN A 353 -27.71 5.39 14.86
CA ASN A 353 -27.08 6.72 14.86
C ASN A 353 -25.57 6.68 15.13
N TYR A 354 -24.92 5.51 14.99
CA TYR A 354 -23.50 5.36 15.28
C TYR A 354 -22.62 6.27 14.41
N ALA A 355 -22.90 6.36 13.11
CA ALA A 355 -22.13 7.22 12.20
C ALA A 355 -22.20 8.71 12.59
N GLU A 356 -23.37 9.20 12.98
CA GLU A 356 -23.56 10.58 13.47
C GLU A 356 -22.80 10.82 14.78
N GLN A 357 -22.88 9.87 15.72
CA GLN A 357 -22.15 9.93 16.99
C GLN A 357 -20.63 9.92 16.78
N GLN A 358 -20.13 9.07 15.88
CA GLN A 358 -18.71 9.01 15.55
C GLN A 358 -18.23 10.28 14.87
N THR A 359 -19.02 10.83 13.95
CA THR A 359 -18.75 12.12 13.31
C THR A 359 -18.64 13.24 14.36
N ALA A 360 -19.61 13.34 15.27
CA ALA A 360 -19.58 14.32 16.35
C ALA A 360 -18.39 14.12 17.31
N ARG A 361 -18.08 12.86 17.67
CA ARG A 361 -16.94 12.50 18.53
C ARG A 361 -15.61 12.87 17.87
N PHE A 362 -15.46 12.58 16.58
CA PHE A 362 -14.28 12.93 15.79
C PHE A 362 -14.02 14.43 15.83
N TRP A 363 -14.99 15.26 15.45
CA TRP A 363 -14.82 16.72 15.42
C TRP A 363 -14.61 17.33 16.80
N THR A 364 -15.29 16.80 17.82
CA THR A 364 -15.07 17.22 19.22
C THR A 364 -13.64 16.92 19.64
N THR A 365 -13.14 15.73 19.31
CA THR A 365 -11.77 15.31 19.62
C THR A 365 -10.75 16.16 18.87
N LEU A 366 -10.95 16.38 17.58
CA LEU A 366 -10.09 17.19 16.73
C LEU A 366 -10.02 18.63 17.27
N ARG A 367 -11.14 19.30 17.56
CA ARG A 367 -11.12 20.66 18.13
C ARG A 367 -10.41 20.72 19.48
N ARG A 368 -10.58 19.70 20.32
CA ARG A 368 -9.92 19.63 21.62
C ARG A 368 -8.39 19.50 21.48
N ARG A 369 -7.92 18.74 20.48
CA ARG A 369 -6.48 18.53 20.24
C ARG A 369 -5.83 19.61 19.40
N PHE A 370 -6.60 20.24 18.54
CA PHE A 370 -6.17 21.29 17.62
C PHE A 370 -7.04 22.54 17.80
N PRO A 371 -6.95 23.25 18.93
CA PRO A 371 -7.80 24.42 19.19
C PRO A 371 -7.59 25.57 18.20
N ARG A 372 -6.50 25.57 17.42
CA ARG A 372 -6.19 26.59 16.39
C ARG A 372 -6.47 26.13 14.96
N ILE A 373 -7.05 24.96 14.77
CA ILE A 373 -7.32 24.43 13.43
C ILE A 373 -8.25 25.37 12.65
N ILE A 374 -7.92 25.59 11.37
CA ILE A 374 -8.76 26.37 10.44
C ILE A 374 -9.03 25.63 9.14
N ASP A 375 -8.17 24.68 8.74
CA ASP A 375 -8.37 23.89 7.53
C ASP A 375 -7.93 22.43 7.75
N VAL A 376 -8.84 21.50 7.44
CA VAL A 376 -8.64 20.06 7.57
C VAL A 376 -8.89 19.41 6.22
N VAL A 377 -7.94 18.59 5.76
CA VAL A 377 -8.19 17.67 4.65
C VAL A 377 -8.27 16.25 5.18
N LEU A 378 -9.43 15.62 4.99
CA LEU A 378 -9.64 14.21 5.27
C LEU A 378 -9.12 13.40 4.08
N SER A 379 -8.10 12.60 4.29
CA SER A 379 -7.37 11.88 3.25
C SER A 379 -7.54 10.38 3.42
N ASP A 380 -7.62 9.67 2.31
CA ASP A 380 -7.62 8.21 2.29
C ASP A 380 -6.69 7.73 1.17
N GLU A 381 -6.00 6.62 1.44
CA GLU A 381 -5.10 5.94 0.51
C GLU A 381 -5.87 4.91 -0.35
N ARG A 382 -7.15 4.65 -0.06
CA ARG A 382 -8.01 3.94 -1.01
C ARG A 382 -8.00 4.67 -2.34
N SER A 383 -7.99 3.86 -3.38
CA SER A 383 -7.79 4.32 -4.73
C SER A 383 -9.07 4.09 -5.52
N ASP A 384 -9.71 5.18 -5.96
CA ASP A 384 -10.96 5.11 -6.71
C ASP A 384 -10.72 5.14 -8.22
N LYS A 385 -11.73 4.72 -8.99
CA LYS A 385 -11.69 4.81 -10.47
C LYS A 385 -11.69 6.28 -10.91
N PRO A 386 -11.05 6.63 -12.04
CA PRO A 386 -11.08 7.99 -12.57
C PRO A 386 -12.50 8.53 -12.68
N GLY A 387 -12.72 9.74 -12.16
CA GLY A 387 -14.01 10.42 -12.21
C GLY A 387 -15.02 9.89 -11.19
N ALA A 388 -14.59 9.03 -10.26
CA ALA A 388 -15.41 8.69 -9.10
C ALA A 388 -15.76 9.95 -8.30
N PRO A 389 -16.95 10.00 -7.68
CA PRO A 389 -17.28 11.05 -6.74
C PRO A 389 -16.34 10.98 -5.52
N ALA A 390 -16.33 12.04 -4.71
CA ALA A 390 -15.63 12.02 -3.44
C ALA A 390 -16.08 10.83 -2.57
N PRO A 391 -15.17 10.18 -1.80
CA PRO A 391 -15.52 9.03 -0.97
C PRO A 391 -16.62 9.35 0.04
N ASN A 392 -17.74 8.63 -0.04
CA ASN A 392 -18.96 8.92 0.71
C ASN A 392 -18.75 8.98 2.24
N GLU A 393 -17.90 8.11 2.80
CA GLU A 393 -17.63 8.13 4.26
C GLU A 393 -16.86 9.40 4.67
N LEU A 394 -15.91 9.85 3.85
CA LEU A 394 -15.15 11.08 4.12
C LEU A 394 -16.00 12.32 3.92
N THR A 395 -16.89 12.34 2.92
CA THR A 395 -17.81 13.47 2.72
C THR A 395 -18.81 13.58 3.86
N GLN A 396 -19.36 12.46 4.35
CA GLN A 396 -20.22 12.44 5.53
C GLN A 396 -19.49 12.96 6.78
N LEU A 397 -18.25 12.51 6.99
CA LEU A 397 -17.43 13.01 8.09
C LEU A 397 -17.16 14.51 7.93
N ALA A 398 -16.80 14.99 6.74
CA ALA A 398 -16.52 16.39 6.45
C ALA A 398 -17.75 17.31 6.58
N GLU A 399 -18.95 16.81 6.29
CA GLU A 399 -20.22 17.52 6.44
C GLU A 399 -20.56 17.80 7.91
N GLY A 400 -20.06 16.97 8.84
CA GLY A 400 -20.15 17.22 10.27
C GLY A 400 -19.19 18.30 10.81
N SER A 401 -18.40 18.95 9.94
CA SER A 401 -17.41 19.94 10.34
C SER A 401 -18.04 21.12 11.07
N PRO A 402 -17.47 21.55 12.21
CA PRO A 402 -17.94 22.72 12.94
C PRO A 402 -17.68 24.01 12.14
N GLN A 403 -18.51 25.03 12.38
CA GLN A 403 -18.35 26.33 11.73
C GLN A 403 -16.96 26.93 12.01
N GLY A 404 -16.33 27.48 10.97
CA GLY A 404 -15.01 28.10 11.03
C GLY A 404 -13.85 27.17 10.65
N ILE A 405 -14.09 25.87 10.46
CA ILE A 405 -13.11 24.94 9.89
C ILE A 405 -13.45 24.67 8.43
N SER A 406 -12.56 25.06 7.52
CA SER A 406 -12.59 24.67 6.12
C SER A 406 -12.27 23.18 6.00
N THR A 407 -13.09 22.42 5.27
CA THR A 407 -12.88 20.98 5.07
C THR A 407 -12.73 20.63 3.60
N GLY A 408 -11.76 19.76 3.34
CA GLY A 408 -11.56 19.10 2.05
C GLY A 408 -11.54 17.58 2.23
N VAL A 409 -11.83 16.87 1.15
CA VAL A 409 -11.68 15.42 1.06
C VAL A 409 -10.64 15.12 0.01
N SER A 410 -9.78 14.15 0.27
CA SER A 410 -8.69 13.76 -0.62
C SER A 410 -8.63 12.24 -0.74
N CYS A 411 -8.39 11.77 -1.95
CA CYS A 411 -8.38 10.35 -2.29
C CYS A 411 -7.51 10.15 -3.53
N PHE A 412 -6.87 8.99 -3.63
CA PHE A 412 -6.15 8.63 -4.84
C PHE A 412 -7.11 8.28 -5.97
N GLN A 413 -6.67 8.53 -7.20
CA GLN A 413 -7.33 8.05 -8.40
C GLN A 413 -6.41 7.06 -9.11
N LEU A 414 -6.90 5.84 -9.28
CA LEU A 414 -6.24 4.83 -10.10
C LEU A 414 -6.31 5.21 -11.57
N ASP A 415 -5.33 4.80 -12.36
CA ASP A 415 -5.58 4.59 -13.79
C ASP A 415 -6.52 3.38 -13.97
N HIS A 416 -7.04 3.14 -15.16
CA HIS A 416 -7.97 2.06 -15.49
C HIS A 416 -7.50 0.61 -15.18
N LYS A 417 -6.34 0.40 -14.52
CA LYS A 417 -5.74 -0.90 -14.19
C LYS A 417 -5.69 -1.14 -12.68
N ARG A 418 -6.03 -2.36 -12.27
CA ARG A 418 -6.30 -2.76 -10.87
C ARG A 418 -5.09 -2.80 -9.94
N HIS A 419 -3.86 -2.75 -10.45
CA HIS A 419 -2.68 -2.84 -9.58
C HIS A 419 -1.70 -1.66 -9.78
N ALA A 420 -2.06 -0.69 -10.62
CA ALA A 420 -1.21 0.45 -10.90
C ALA A 420 -1.13 1.35 -9.66
N ARG A 421 0.08 1.82 -9.34
CA ARG A 421 0.31 2.84 -8.32
C ARG A 421 -0.56 4.07 -8.64
N PRO A 422 -1.11 4.74 -7.61
CA PRO A 422 -1.99 5.87 -7.85
C PRO A 422 -1.26 6.97 -8.62
N MET A 423 -1.87 7.43 -9.71
CA MET A 423 -1.24 8.42 -10.59
C MET A 423 -1.39 9.84 -10.05
N SER A 424 -2.52 10.11 -9.40
CA SER A 424 -2.84 11.43 -8.89
C SER A 424 -3.71 11.33 -7.66
N ARG A 425 -3.62 12.37 -6.83
CA ARG A 425 -4.52 12.58 -5.71
C ARG A 425 -5.44 13.73 -6.06
N HIS A 426 -6.72 13.53 -5.91
CA HIS A 426 -7.72 14.56 -6.12
C HIS A 426 -8.08 15.19 -4.78
N LEU A 427 -8.35 16.50 -4.79
CA LEU A 427 -8.91 17.25 -3.67
C LEU A 427 -10.32 17.71 -4.06
N TRP A 428 -11.29 17.32 -3.25
CA TRP A 428 -12.65 17.80 -3.33
C TRP A 428 -12.94 18.80 -2.23
N ARG A 429 -13.78 19.79 -2.53
CA ARG A 429 -14.36 20.69 -1.53
C ARG A 429 -15.87 20.75 -1.68
N GLN A 430 -16.53 21.04 -0.57
CA GLN A 430 -17.96 21.25 -0.54
C GLN A 430 -18.30 22.57 -1.24
N SER A 431 -19.10 22.50 -2.30
CA SER A 431 -19.70 23.66 -2.95
C SER A 431 -21.07 23.91 -2.33
N ARG A 432 -21.25 25.11 -1.74
CA ARG A 432 -22.54 25.52 -1.15
C ARG A 432 -23.32 26.34 -2.17
N SER A 433 -24.35 25.75 -2.73
CA SER A 433 -25.40 26.46 -3.46
C SER A 433 -26.58 26.68 -2.52
N ASP A 434 -27.05 27.92 -2.41
CA ASP A 434 -28.21 28.26 -1.59
C ASP A 434 -29.41 27.35 -1.93
N GLY A 435 -29.85 26.54 -0.96
CA GLY A 435 -31.05 25.70 -1.06
C GLY A 435 -30.88 24.30 -1.67
N ASN A 436 -29.68 23.89 -2.10
CA ASN A 436 -29.43 22.54 -2.63
C ASN A 436 -28.62 21.67 -1.65
N PRO A 437 -28.74 20.33 -1.72
CA PRO A 437 -27.82 19.45 -1.02
C PRO A 437 -26.38 19.76 -1.42
N SER A 438 -25.48 19.68 -0.44
CA SER A 438 -24.06 19.90 -0.63
C SER A 438 -23.52 19.06 -1.78
N THR A 439 -22.96 19.72 -2.79
CA THR A 439 -22.25 19.03 -3.88
C THR A 439 -20.75 19.07 -3.60
N TRP A 440 -20.06 18.01 -3.99
CA TRP A 440 -18.61 17.91 -3.84
C TRP A 440 -17.97 18.04 -5.21
N GLU A 441 -17.14 19.08 -5.38
CA GLU A 441 -16.45 19.37 -6.63
C GLU A 441 -14.96 19.15 -6.48
N VAL A 442 -14.33 18.61 -7.53
CA VAL A 442 -12.87 18.51 -7.60
C VAL A 442 -12.32 19.92 -7.77
N VAL A 443 -11.63 20.43 -6.75
CA VAL A 443 -10.96 21.73 -6.81
C VAL A 443 -9.51 21.61 -7.29
N ASP A 444 -8.92 20.42 -7.14
CA ASP A 444 -7.59 20.11 -7.65
C ASP A 444 -7.51 18.61 -8.04
N ALA A 445 -7.34 18.34 -9.33
CA ALA A 445 -7.24 16.97 -9.86
C ALA A 445 -5.81 16.41 -9.77
N ALA A 446 -4.82 17.20 -9.36
CA ALA A 446 -3.45 16.77 -9.18
C ALA A 446 -2.90 17.41 -7.91
N TRP A 447 -3.63 17.21 -6.81
CA TRP A 447 -3.37 17.87 -5.56
C TRP A 447 -1.99 17.52 -5.02
N THR A 448 -1.13 18.52 -5.03
CA THR A 448 0.24 18.46 -4.49
C THR A 448 0.29 19.26 -3.20
N ARG A 449 0.98 18.72 -2.20
CA ARG A 449 1.10 19.36 -0.88
C ARG A 449 2.43 19.03 -0.24
N ARG A 450 2.89 19.91 0.64
CA ARG A 450 3.99 19.60 1.57
C ARG A 450 3.39 18.97 2.83
N SER A 451 3.37 17.64 2.87
CA SER A 451 2.96 16.89 4.05
C SER A 451 4.14 16.73 5.02
N VAL A 452 3.96 17.15 6.26
CA VAL A 452 5.00 17.15 7.32
C VAL A 452 4.51 16.28 8.47
N LEU A 453 5.34 15.32 8.90
CA LEU A 453 5.07 14.58 10.12
C LEU A 453 5.26 15.52 11.32
N PRO A 454 4.36 15.52 12.32
CA PRO A 454 4.51 16.29 13.55
C PRO A 454 5.83 16.01 14.29
N PRO A 455 6.26 16.92 15.17
CA PRO A 455 7.34 16.60 16.11
C PRO A 455 6.90 15.47 17.04
N LEU A 456 7.83 14.57 17.34
CA LEU A 456 7.60 13.46 18.26
C LEU A 456 7.56 13.96 19.70
N LYS A 457 6.70 13.35 20.52
CA LYS A 457 6.73 13.52 21.97
C LYS A 457 7.98 12.90 22.58
N GLU A 458 8.28 13.28 23.81
CA GLU A 458 9.34 12.66 24.58
C GLU A 458 8.95 11.22 24.97
N HIS A 459 9.86 10.29 24.72
CA HIS A 459 9.68 8.87 25.03
C HIS A 459 10.54 8.49 26.22
N SER A 460 9.99 8.62 27.43
CA SER A 460 10.64 8.33 28.70
C SER A 460 10.05 7.10 29.40
N GLY A 461 10.84 6.45 30.26
CA GLY A 461 10.41 5.27 31.05
C GLY A 461 10.13 4.00 30.22
N PRO A 462 9.68 2.90 30.86
CA PRO A 462 9.42 1.64 30.19
C PRO A 462 8.33 1.72 29.11
N VAL A 463 7.26 2.50 29.34
CA VAL A 463 6.21 2.71 28.33
C VAL A 463 6.75 3.49 27.14
N GLY A 464 7.53 4.55 27.39
CA GLY A 464 8.13 5.35 26.33
C GLY A 464 9.14 4.59 25.50
N GLN A 465 9.99 3.76 26.11
CA GLN A 465 10.90 2.88 25.39
C GLN A 465 10.15 1.94 24.44
N TYR A 466 9.10 1.27 24.93
CA TYR A 466 8.25 0.42 24.09
C TYR A 466 7.59 1.20 22.96
N ARG A 467 6.99 2.37 23.25
CA ARG A 467 6.34 3.19 22.21
C ARG A 467 7.34 3.70 21.18
N ARG A 468 8.57 4.03 21.58
CA ARG A 468 9.64 4.42 20.66
C ARG A 468 10.03 3.26 19.74
N LEU A 469 10.14 2.04 20.29
CA LEU A 469 10.42 0.84 19.50
C LEU A 469 9.35 0.62 18.41
N ILE A 470 8.07 0.73 18.78
CA ILE A 470 6.95 0.61 17.82
C ILE A 470 7.02 1.68 16.74
N TYR A 471 7.33 2.94 17.10
CA TYR A 471 7.51 4.03 16.13
C TYR A 471 8.67 3.75 15.17
N GLU A 472 9.81 3.30 15.68
CA GLU A 472 11.00 3.02 14.86
C GLU A 472 10.72 1.89 13.85
N GLU A 473 10.00 0.84 14.26
CA GLU A 473 9.62 -0.29 13.40
C GLU A 473 8.49 0.05 12.40
N SER A 474 7.38 0.60 12.89
CA SER A 474 6.15 0.75 12.09
C SER A 474 6.17 2.00 11.21
N ASP A 475 6.66 3.12 11.73
CA ASP A 475 6.60 4.39 11.02
C ASP A 475 7.94 4.67 10.34
N HIS A 476 9.03 4.77 11.11
CA HIS A 476 10.32 5.22 10.58
C HIS A 476 10.89 4.26 9.53
N TYR A 477 10.99 2.98 9.89
CA TYR A 477 11.54 1.97 8.99
C TYR A 477 10.68 1.82 7.74
N MET A 478 9.35 1.69 7.88
CA MET A 478 8.46 1.51 6.73
C MET A 478 8.48 2.73 5.80
N TYR A 479 8.44 3.95 6.34
CA TYR A 479 8.53 5.15 5.51
C TYR A 479 9.85 5.26 4.76
N SER A 480 10.96 4.88 5.39
CA SER A 480 12.28 4.88 4.76
C SER A 480 12.39 3.78 3.70
N HIS A 481 11.82 2.61 3.98
CA HIS A 481 11.78 1.47 3.07
C HIS A 481 11.03 1.81 1.78
N TYR A 482 9.85 2.42 1.89
CA TYR A 482 9.10 2.86 0.71
C TYR A 482 9.76 4.04 -0.01
N ALA A 483 10.37 4.98 0.72
CA ALA A 483 11.11 6.08 0.13
C ALA A 483 12.30 5.60 -0.71
N ARG A 484 12.99 4.52 -0.30
CA ARG A 484 14.07 3.91 -1.08
C ARG A 484 13.66 3.64 -2.52
N GLN A 485 12.45 3.12 -2.74
CA GLN A 485 11.98 2.84 -4.10
C GLN A 485 11.79 4.13 -4.92
N LEU A 486 11.25 5.18 -4.30
CA LEU A 486 11.16 6.49 -4.96
C LEU A 486 12.54 7.03 -5.30
N LEU A 487 13.50 6.93 -4.39
CA LEU A 487 14.88 7.36 -4.64
C LEU A 487 15.50 6.57 -5.80
N SER A 488 15.25 5.26 -5.92
CA SER A 488 15.72 4.46 -7.07
C SER A 488 15.13 4.95 -8.40
N ILE A 489 13.86 5.35 -8.40
CA ILE A 489 13.20 5.94 -9.57
C ILE A 489 13.91 7.26 -9.93
N GLN A 490 14.05 8.16 -8.95
CA GLN A 490 14.68 9.46 -9.13
C GLN A 490 16.13 9.34 -9.64
N ALA A 491 16.91 8.43 -9.05
CA ALA A 491 18.30 8.18 -9.40
C ALA A 491 18.43 7.67 -10.84
N THR A 492 17.55 6.74 -11.25
CA THR A 492 17.54 6.19 -12.60
C THR A 492 17.27 7.28 -13.63
N GLU A 493 16.22 8.07 -13.43
CA GLU A 493 15.84 9.13 -14.36
C GLU A 493 16.90 10.24 -14.44
N ALA A 494 17.43 10.68 -13.29
CA ALA A 494 18.50 11.66 -13.21
C ALA A 494 19.76 11.19 -13.95
N TYR A 495 20.17 9.92 -13.75
CA TYR A 495 21.34 9.36 -14.40
C TYR A 495 21.27 9.41 -15.92
N TYR A 496 20.17 8.94 -16.51
CA TYR A 496 20.06 8.90 -17.97
C TYR A 496 19.87 10.30 -18.57
N LEU A 497 18.93 11.08 -18.02
CA LEU A 497 18.54 12.34 -18.64
C LEU A 497 19.50 13.49 -18.34
N HIS A 498 20.17 13.50 -17.18
CA HIS A 498 21.03 14.62 -16.76
C HIS A 498 22.50 14.26 -16.87
N THR A 499 22.92 13.13 -16.29
CA THR A 499 24.34 12.74 -16.30
C THR A 499 24.80 12.27 -17.67
N ARG A 500 24.03 11.38 -18.31
CA ARG A 500 24.37 10.87 -19.65
C ARG A 500 23.86 11.75 -20.79
N GLN A 501 22.89 12.62 -20.54
CA GLN A 501 22.18 13.38 -21.56
C GLN A 501 21.66 12.49 -22.71
N ALA A 502 21.19 11.29 -22.36
CA ALA A 502 20.71 10.28 -23.29
C ALA A 502 19.25 9.91 -22.96
N PRO A 503 18.47 9.41 -23.94
CA PRO A 503 17.15 8.86 -23.63
C PRO A 503 17.25 7.78 -22.55
N CYS A 504 16.39 7.87 -21.54
CA CYS A 504 16.24 6.82 -20.54
C CYS A 504 15.54 5.63 -21.20
N VAL A 505 16.23 4.50 -21.35
CA VAL A 505 15.61 3.24 -21.77
C VAL A 505 15.10 2.54 -20.51
N CYS A 506 13.88 2.00 -20.54
CA CYS A 506 13.36 1.27 -19.39
C CYS A 506 14.33 0.13 -19.01
N PRO A 507 14.82 0.06 -17.75
CA PRO A 507 15.82 -0.92 -17.35
C PRO A 507 15.24 -2.33 -17.15
N PHE A 508 13.91 -2.48 -17.16
CA PHE A 508 13.27 -3.79 -17.07
C PHE A 508 13.47 -4.59 -18.36
N PRO A 509 13.80 -5.89 -18.26
CA PRO A 509 13.90 -6.76 -19.42
C PRO A 509 12.63 -6.69 -20.27
N ASP A 510 12.78 -6.79 -21.59
CA ASP A 510 11.69 -6.85 -22.58
C ASP A 510 10.80 -5.60 -22.71
N CYS A 511 10.96 -4.57 -21.88
CA CYS A 511 10.18 -3.34 -22.01
C CYS A 511 10.67 -2.48 -23.19
N GLY A 512 11.97 -2.14 -23.23
CA GLY A 512 12.62 -1.44 -24.35
C GLY A 512 12.11 -0.02 -24.67
N LEU A 513 11.12 0.50 -23.93
CA LEU A 513 10.59 1.85 -24.13
C LEU A 513 11.64 2.91 -23.78
N GLN A 514 11.62 4.02 -24.53
CA GLN A 514 12.58 5.11 -24.38
C GLN A 514 11.88 6.42 -24.03
N PHE A 515 12.51 7.18 -23.14
CA PHE A 515 11.97 8.41 -22.57
C PHE A 515 12.99 9.53 -22.73
N LYS A 516 12.53 10.68 -23.23
CA LYS A 516 13.41 11.83 -23.56
C LYS A 516 13.26 12.99 -22.60
N LEU A 517 12.14 13.07 -21.89
CA LEU A 517 11.82 14.16 -20.99
C LEU A 517 11.78 13.66 -19.53
N PRO A 518 12.18 14.50 -18.57
CA PRO A 518 12.01 14.20 -17.15
C PRO A 518 10.56 13.86 -16.81
N GLY A 519 10.39 12.87 -15.94
CA GLY A 519 9.14 12.30 -15.48
C GLY A 519 8.44 11.33 -16.41
N GLN A 520 8.86 11.19 -17.66
CA GLN A 520 8.24 10.23 -18.58
C GLN A 520 8.55 8.78 -18.19
N TRP A 521 9.78 8.49 -17.77
CA TRP A 521 10.15 7.13 -17.36
C TRP A 521 9.50 6.78 -16.02
N ALA A 522 9.49 7.71 -15.07
CA ALA A 522 8.84 7.50 -13.78
C ALA A 522 7.32 7.28 -13.94
N ALA A 523 6.64 8.07 -14.79
CA ALA A 523 5.24 7.86 -15.14
C ALA A 523 5.00 6.48 -15.75
N HIS A 524 5.88 6.05 -16.65
CA HIS A 524 5.82 4.73 -17.23
C HIS A 524 5.96 3.64 -16.16
N TYR A 525 6.96 3.73 -15.28
CA TYR A 525 7.19 2.75 -14.20
C TYR A 525 5.95 2.59 -13.30
N VAL A 526 5.37 3.71 -12.86
CA VAL A 526 4.14 3.75 -12.03
C VAL A 526 2.95 3.08 -12.74
N SER A 527 2.83 3.24 -14.06
CA SER A 527 1.73 2.68 -14.87
C SER A 527 1.92 1.23 -15.34
N ALA A 528 3.15 0.71 -15.27
CA ALA A 528 3.57 -0.55 -15.88
C ALA A 528 3.39 -1.73 -14.91
N ASP A 529 2.13 -1.91 -14.57
CA ASP A 529 1.56 -2.74 -13.53
C ASP A 529 2.31 -4.06 -13.20
N ALA A 530 2.04 -5.13 -13.97
CA ALA A 530 2.63 -6.47 -13.73
C ALA A 530 3.98 -6.68 -14.46
N ALA A 531 4.32 -5.82 -15.42
CA ALA A 531 5.54 -6.01 -16.21
C ALA A 531 6.80 -5.57 -15.45
N HIS A 532 6.63 -4.75 -14.41
CA HIS A 532 7.72 -4.24 -13.57
C HIS A 532 7.58 -4.72 -12.12
N GLU A 533 7.17 -5.97 -11.92
CA GLU A 533 7.24 -6.58 -10.60
C GLU A 533 8.70 -6.65 -10.13
N GLY A 534 8.95 -6.13 -8.92
CA GLY A 534 10.27 -6.14 -8.27
C GLY A 534 10.91 -4.77 -8.09
N ASP A 535 12.13 -4.81 -7.58
CA ASP A 535 12.94 -3.61 -7.35
C ASP A 535 13.34 -2.95 -8.67
N VAL A 536 13.31 -1.61 -8.70
CA VAL A 536 13.86 -0.82 -9.81
C VAL A 536 15.34 -1.13 -9.94
N PRO A 537 15.81 -1.64 -11.11
CA PRO A 537 17.23 -1.84 -11.32
C PRO A 537 17.98 -0.51 -11.23
N LEU A 538 19.01 -0.45 -10.39
CA LEU A 538 19.82 0.75 -10.24
C LEU A 538 20.60 1.03 -11.54
N PRO A 539 20.81 2.31 -11.89
CA PRO A 539 21.58 2.68 -13.07
C PRO A 539 23.02 2.12 -12.98
N PRO A 540 23.70 1.89 -14.12
CA PRO A 540 25.08 1.39 -14.15
C PRO A 540 26.08 2.50 -13.77
N CYS A 541 25.97 2.99 -12.54
CA CYS A 541 26.81 4.01 -11.92
C CYS A 541 27.28 3.49 -10.57
N GLU A 542 28.58 3.25 -10.42
CA GLU A 542 29.16 2.68 -9.20
C GLU A 542 28.91 3.56 -7.97
N THR A 543 29.01 4.90 -8.13
CA THR A 543 28.75 5.84 -7.03
C THR A 543 27.31 5.76 -6.52
N LEU A 544 26.32 5.71 -7.43
CA LEU A 544 24.92 5.56 -7.03
C LEU A 544 24.69 4.19 -6.39
N ARG A 545 25.22 3.11 -6.99
CA ARG A 545 25.10 1.76 -6.43
C ARG A 545 25.67 1.68 -5.00
N ALA A 546 26.88 2.21 -4.78
CA ALA A 546 27.50 2.25 -3.47
C ALA A 546 26.66 3.06 -2.46
N ALA A 547 26.01 4.14 -2.90
CA ALA A 547 25.14 4.94 -2.04
C ALA A 547 23.87 4.17 -1.62
N PHE A 548 23.23 3.44 -2.55
CA PHE A 548 22.09 2.57 -2.23
C PHE A 548 22.51 1.39 -1.34
N GLU A 549 23.65 0.76 -1.61
CA GLU A 549 24.18 -0.32 -0.76
C GLU A 549 24.45 0.18 0.67
N HIS A 550 24.99 1.39 0.81
CA HIS A 550 25.19 2.03 2.11
C HIS A 550 23.85 2.30 2.82
N HIS A 551 22.85 2.81 2.10
CA HIS A 551 21.51 3.02 2.65
C HIS A 551 20.86 1.69 3.09
N ASP A 552 20.96 0.64 2.28
CA ASP A 552 20.43 -0.69 2.58
C ASP A 552 21.11 -1.29 3.82
N MET A 553 22.41 -1.07 3.97
CA MET A 553 23.14 -1.45 5.18
C MET A 553 22.66 -0.67 6.40
N SER A 554 22.43 0.64 6.27
CA SER A 554 21.88 1.47 7.35
C SER A 554 20.48 1.00 7.78
N MET A 555 19.63 0.63 6.81
CA MET A 555 18.29 0.08 7.08
C MET A 555 18.36 -1.28 7.79
N LYS A 556 19.27 -2.17 7.38
CA LYS A 556 19.52 -3.45 8.08
C LYS A 556 20.02 -3.22 9.51
N LEU A 557 20.93 -2.28 9.72
CA LEU A 557 21.39 -1.90 11.07
C LEU A 557 20.26 -1.31 11.93
N MET A 558 19.31 -0.59 11.32
CA MET A 558 18.13 -0.11 12.03
C MET A 558 17.26 -1.27 12.50
N LEU A 559 16.93 -2.23 11.64
CA LEU A 559 16.18 -3.44 12.00
C LEU A 559 16.90 -4.26 13.08
N GLN A 560 18.21 -4.48 12.92
CA GLN A 560 19.02 -5.17 13.92
C GLN A 560 18.90 -4.51 15.30
N ARG A 561 18.97 -3.17 15.37
CA ARG A 561 18.80 -2.44 16.64
C ARG A 561 17.39 -2.60 17.22
N ILE A 562 16.35 -2.60 16.39
CA ILE A 562 14.97 -2.84 16.81
C ILE A 562 14.84 -4.25 17.39
N ASP A 563 15.41 -5.25 16.73
CA ASP A 563 15.40 -6.64 17.17
C ASP A 563 16.19 -6.82 18.48
N ASP A 564 17.39 -6.23 18.58
CA ASP A 564 18.23 -6.27 19.77
C ASP A 564 17.53 -5.59 20.97
N GLU A 565 16.89 -4.44 20.75
CA GLU A 565 16.10 -3.72 21.74
C GLU A 565 14.91 -4.57 22.21
N ARG A 566 14.16 -5.16 21.27
CA ARG A 566 13.05 -6.06 21.56
C ARG A 566 13.50 -7.29 22.36
N ALA A 567 14.64 -7.88 21.99
CA ALA A 567 15.23 -9.01 22.70
C ALA A 567 15.60 -8.62 24.15
N ARG A 568 16.22 -7.45 24.33
CA ARG A 568 16.53 -6.92 25.67
C ARG A 568 15.26 -6.70 26.51
N MET A 569 14.23 -6.09 25.94
CA MET A 569 12.94 -5.90 26.63
C MET A 569 12.29 -7.24 27.03
N ARG A 570 12.41 -8.29 26.19
CA ARG A 570 11.93 -9.64 26.51
C ARG A 570 12.74 -10.31 27.63
N GLU A 571 14.05 -10.11 27.65
CA GLU A 571 14.92 -10.57 28.74
C GLU A 571 14.56 -9.86 30.06
N GLU A 572 14.39 -8.54 30.01
CA GLU A 572 13.94 -7.73 31.15
C GLU A 572 12.55 -8.12 31.63
N TRP A 573 11.64 -8.48 30.72
CA TRP A 573 10.30 -8.97 31.03
C TRP A 573 10.31 -10.26 31.86
N GLY A 574 11.28 -11.15 31.63
CA GLY A 574 11.50 -12.37 32.41
C GLY A 574 10.42 -13.45 32.27
N ASP A 575 10.61 -14.55 33.00
CA ASP A 575 9.72 -15.71 32.90
C ASP A 575 8.34 -15.47 33.53
N VAL A 576 7.34 -16.21 33.02
CA VAL A 576 5.98 -16.23 33.58
C VAL A 576 6.02 -16.55 35.07
N GLY A 577 5.46 -15.67 35.90
CA GLY A 577 5.41 -15.82 37.36
C GLY A 577 6.68 -15.39 38.11
N SER A 578 7.74 -14.99 37.40
CA SER A 578 8.97 -14.49 38.04
C SER A 578 8.75 -13.16 38.78
N GLN A 579 9.56 -12.91 39.82
CA GLN A 579 9.54 -11.62 40.53
C GLN A 579 9.94 -10.46 39.59
N GLN A 580 10.86 -10.72 38.66
CA GLN A 580 11.28 -9.80 37.63
C GLN A 580 10.09 -9.35 36.76
N ARG A 581 9.32 -10.29 36.21
CA ARG A 581 8.12 -9.99 35.42
C ARG A 581 7.09 -9.19 36.19
N ASN A 582 6.86 -9.55 37.46
CA ASN A 582 5.96 -8.80 38.33
C ASN A 582 6.44 -7.37 38.58
N HIS A 583 7.75 -7.16 38.70
CA HIS A 583 8.35 -5.84 38.87
C HIS A 583 8.18 -4.97 37.62
N VAL A 584 8.56 -5.49 36.44
CA VAL A 584 8.42 -4.77 35.16
C VAL A 584 6.95 -4.45 34.87
N LYS A 585 6.05 -5.42 35.07
CA LYS A 585 4.59 -5.20 34.96
C LYS A 585 4.13 -4.05 35.85
N LYS A 586 4.55 -4.01 37.12
CA LYS A 586 4.17 -2.95 38.06
C LYS A 586 4.70 -1.60 37.60
N GLN A 587 5.95 -1.51 37.14
CA GLN A 587 6.53 -0.25 36.65
C GLN A 587 5.80 0.25 35.40
N PHE A 588 5.54 -0.62 34.42
CA PHE A 588 4.86 -0.28 33.18
C PHE A 588 3.43 0.23 33.45
N LEU A 589 2.66 -0.51 34.24
CA LEU A 589 1.29 -0.11 34.61
C LEU A 589 1.26 1.16 35.48
N GLN A 590 2.25 1.35 36.35
CA GLN A 590 2.35 2.58 37.14
C GLN A 590 2.60 3.79 36.23
N GLN A 591 3.51 3.67 35.25
CA GLN A 591 3.73 4.76 34.31
C GLN A 591 2.48 5.05 33.46
N LEU A 592 1.78 4.03 32.95
CA LEU A 592 0.51 4.25 32.24
C LEU A 592 -0.54 4.98 33.10
N ARG A 593 -0.50 4.80 34.42
CA ARG A 593 -1.41 5.45 35.37
C ARG A 593 -1.05 6.91 35.63
N ASP A 594 0.23 7.19 35.81
CA ASP A 594 0.71 8.46 36.36
C ASP A 594 1.19 9.45 35.28
N ASP A 595 1.64 8.95 34.13
CA ASP A 595 2.26 9.76 33.09
C ASP A 595 1.22 10.26 32.07
N ALA A 596 1.02 11.59 32.06
CA ALA A 596 0.06 12.25 31.17
C ALA A 596 0.35 12.04 29.68
N LEU A 597 1.60 11.74 29.30
CA LEU A 597 1.97 11.44 27.91
C LEU A 597 1.41 10.10 27.41
N TYR A 598 1.00 9.23 28.33
CA TYR A 598 0.43 7.91 28.03
C TYR A 598 -1.00 7.71 28.53
N ALA A 599 -1.65 8.79 28.99
CA ALA A 599 -3.04 8.74 29.40
C ALA A 599 -3.93 8.14 28.29
N GLY A 600 -4.85 7.25 28.68
CA GLY A 600 -5.81 6.55 27.81
C GLY A 600 -7.25 6.71 28.29
N GLU A 601 -8.19 6.03 27.62
CA GLU A 601 -9.60 6.00 28.06
C GLU A 601 -9.80 5.02 29.22
N LYS A 602 -9.07 3.91 29.17
CA LYS A 602 -9.24 2.75 30.04
C LYS A 602 -8.27 2.76 31.20
N ALA A 603 -8.55 1.92 32.19
CA ALA A 603 -7.57 1.61 33.22
C ALA A 603 -6.28 1.03 32.58
N PRO A 604 -5.10 1.28 33.16
CA PRO A 604 -3.82 0.80 32.63
C PRO A 604 -3.82 -0.69 32.22
N GLU A 605 -4.44 -1.55 33.05
CA GLU A 605 -4.52 -3.00 32.86
C GLU A 605 -5.41 -3.42 31.68
N GLU A 606 -6.33 -2.56 31.25
CA GLU A 606 -7.23 -2.79 30.12
C GLU A 606 -6.75 -2.10 28.84
N SER A 607 -5.70 -1.27 28.95
CA SER A 607 -5.25 -0.46 27.83
C SER A 607 -4.70 -1.29 26.67
N SER A 608 -4.93 -0.85 25.43
CA SER A 608 -4.36 -1.45 24.21
C SER A 608 -2.84 -1.44 24.23
N ILE A 609 -2.22 -0.36 24.74
CA ILE A 609 -0.76 -0.27 24.89
C ILE A 609 -0.25 -1.41 25.76
N TRP A 610 -0.91 -1.68 26.89
CA TRP A 610 -0.56 -2.79 27.77
C TRP A 610 -0.80 -4.14 27.10
N ARG A 611 -1.94 -4.34 26.43
CA ARG A 611 -2.24 -5.59 25.72
C ARG A 611 -1.21 -5.90 24.62
N HIS A 612 -0.84 -4.90 23.83
CA HIS A 612 0.21 -5.01 22.81
C HIS A 612 1.57 -5.34 23.43
N TYR A 613 1.95 -4.63 24.49
CA TYR A 613 3.19 -4.92 25.21
C TYR A 613 3.23 -6.37 25.70
N GLN A 614 2.17 -6.85 26.37
CA GLN A 614 2.09 -8.23 26.83
C GLN A 614 2.23 -9.23 25.68
N ARG A 615 1.49 -9.01 24.58
CA ARG A 615 1.55 -9.86 23.39
C ARG A 615 2.98 -9.93 22.88
N ASP A 616 3.62 -8.81 22.63
CA ASP A 616 4.95 -8.77 21.99
C ASP A 616 6.06 -9.34 22.88
N MET A 617 5.90 -9.24 24.21
CA MET A 617 6.83 -9.78 25.19
C MET A 617 6.60 -11.27 25.48
N ASP A 618 5.36 -11.76 25.39
CA ASP A 618 5.03 -13.18 25.61
C ASP A 618 5.19 -14.03 24.34
N ASP A 619 5.03 -13.43 23.16
CA ASP A 619 5.18 -14.15 21.90
C ASP A 619 6.66 -14.42 21.60
N LYS A 620 7.08 -15.67 21.84
CA LYS A 620 8.38 -16.18 21.38
C LYS A 620 8.42 -16.47 19.88
N LEU A 621 7.28 -16.37 19.17
CA LEU A 621 7.10 -16.96 17.84
C LEU A 621 7.03 -15.98 16.66
N TYR A 622 6.97 -14.66 16.90
CA TYR A 622 7.11 -13.68 15.81
C TYR A 622 8.59 -13.35 15.57
N THR A 623 9.31 -14.27 14.96
CA THR A 623 10.43 -13.91 14.07
C THR A 623 9.83 -13.78 12.68
N TYR A 624 9.76 -12.56 12.13
CA TYR A 624 9.44 -12.35 10.72
C TYR A 624 10.49 -13.11 9.89
N GLY A 625 10.08 -14.24 9.32
CA GLY A 625 10.89 -15.07 8.42
C GLY A 625 10.67 -14.69 6.97
#